data_AF-A0A377E318-F1
#
_entry.id   AF-A0A377E318-F1
#
_cell.length_a   1.000
_cell.length_b   1.000
_cell.length_c   1.000
_cell.angle_alpha   90.00
_cell.angle_beta   90.00
_cell.angle_gamma   90.00
#
_symmetry.space_group_name_H-M   'P 1'
#
loop_
_entity.id
_entity.type
_entity.pdbx_description
1 polymer ?
#
loop_
_entity_poly.entity_id
_entity_poly.type
_entity_poly.pdbx_seq_one_letter_code
_entity_poly.pdbx_strand_id
1 'polypeptide(L)'
;MAEKGIQPDLIYTSEEADAPQYMEHLGIETVLVDPKRTFMSISGAQIRENPFRYWEYIPTEVKPFFVRTVAILGGESSGKSTLVNKLANIFNTTSAWEYGRDYVFSHLGGDEIALQYSDYDKIALGHAQYIDFAVKYANKVAFIDTDFVTTQAFCKKYEGLSIRSCRR
;
A
#
# COMPACT_ATOMS: atom_id res chain seq x y z
N MET A 1 -30.54 -12.13 -8.17
CA MET A 1 -31.06 -11.67 -6.86
C MET A 1 -32.07 -12.70 -6.33
N ALA A 2 -33.18 -12.93 -7.05
CA ALA A 2 -34.17 -13.95 -6.70
C ALA A 2 -33.60 -15.39 -6.63
N GLU A 3 -32.71 -15.77 -7.54
CA GLU A 3 -32.04 -17.09 -7.52
C GLU A 3 -31.13 -17.32 -6.31
N LYS A 4 -30.72 -16.25 -5.62
CA LYS A 4 -29.96 -16.31 -4.36
C LYS A 4 -30.86 -16.12 -3.12
N GLY A 5 -32.18 -16.06 -3.31
CA GLY A 5 -33.15 -15.81 -2.23
C GLY A 5 -33.09 -14.39 -1.65
N ILE A 6 -32.51 -13.43 -2.37
CA ILE A 6 -32.38 -12.04 -1.91
C ILE A 6 -33.42 -11.18 -2.64
N GLN A 7 -34.35 -10.62 -1.87
CA GLN A 7 -35.34 -9.66 -2.34
C GLN A 7 -35.13 -8.34 -1.59
N PRO A 8 -34.62 -7.29 -2.26
CA PRO A 8 -34.43 -5.99 -1.63
C PRO A 8 -35.77 -5.25 -1.49
N ASP A 9 -36.04 -4.74 -0.28
CA ASP A 9 -37.26 -3.99 0.02
C ASP A 9 -37.10 -2.48 -0.16
N LEU A 10 -35.86 -1.97 0.00
CA LEU A 10 -35.55 -0.54 -0.06
C LEU A 10 -34.21 -0.29 -0.77
N ILE A 11 -34.10 0.84 -1.46
CA ILE A 11 -32.86 1.35 -2.06
C ILE A 11 -32.51 2.70 -1.43
N TYR A 12 -31.25 2.89 -1.08
CA TYR A 12 -30.73 4.17 -0.58
C TYR A 12 -29.82 4.80 -1.63
N THR A 13 -30.05 6.07 -1.96
CA THR A 13 -29.20 6.83 -2.89
C THR A 13 -29.11 8.30 -2.47
N SER A 14 -28.04 8.97 -2.85
CA SER A 14 -27.90 10.43 -2.73
C SER A 14 -28.18 11.13 -4.07
N GLU A 15 -28.30 10.39 -5.17
CA GLU A 15 -28.47 10.95 -6.50
C GLU A 15 -29.97 11.07 -6.83
N GLU A 16 -30.48 12.31 -6.81
CA GLU A 16 -31.92 12.60 -6.98
C GLU A 16 -32.47 12.13 -8.33
N ALA A 17 -31.62 12.12 -9.37
CA ALA A 17 -31.99 11.69 -10.72
C ALA A 17 -32.26 10.18 -10.81
N ASP A 18 -31.65 9.37 -9.94
CA ASP A 18 -31.75 7.92 -10.00
C ASP A 18 -33.00 7.39 -9.26
N ALA A 19 -33.47 8.11 -8.24
CA ALA A 19 -34.62 7.71 -7.43
C ALA A 19 -35.88 7.32 -8.25
N PRO A 20 -36.36 8.15 -9.21
CA PRO A 20 -37.51 7.76 -10.03
C PRO A 20 -37.23 6.55 -10.94
N GLN A 21 -35.99 6.39 -11.41
CA GLN A 21 -35.61 5.27 -12.29
C GLN A 21 -35.63 3.93 -11.57
N TYR A 22 -35.23 3.89 -10.29
CA TYR A 22 -35.30 2.67 -9.49
C TYR A 22 -36.74 2.25 -9.22
N MET A 23 -37.64 3.19 -8.97
CA MET A 23 -39.06 2.88 -8.82
C MET A 23 -39.65 2.35 -10.14
N GLU A 24 -39.34 3.01 -11.27
CA GLU A 24 -39.86 2.61 -12.58
C GLU A 24 -39.36 1.22 -13.03
N HIS A 25 -38.06 0.94 -12.86
CA HIS A 25 -37.46 -0.27 -13.41
C HIS A 25 -37.40 -1.44 -12.43
N LEU A 26 -37.34 -1.18 -11.12
CA LEU A 26 -37.21 -2.23 -10.10
C LEU A 26 -38.46 -2.37 -9.24
N GLY A 27 -39.34 -1.37 -9.19
CA GLY A 27 -40.52 -1.38 -8.32
C GLY A 27 -40.18 -1.36 -6.84
N ILE A 28 -39.00 -0.87 -6.48
CA ILE A 28 -38.48 -0.82 -5.11
C ILE A 28 -38.52 0.62 -4.62
N GLU A 29 -38.95 0.81 -3.37
CA GLU A 29 -38.96 2.12 -2.74
C GLU A 29 -37.54 2.67 -2.56
N THR A 30 -37.33 3.92 -2.96
CA THR A 30 -36.06 4.62 -2.83
C THR A 30 -36.11 5.72 -1.78
N VAL A 31 -35.14 5.71 -0.88
CA VAL A 31 -34.93 6.76 0.12
C VAL A 31 -33.72 7.61 -0.27
N LEU A 32 -33.95 8.92 -0.40
CA LEU A 32 -32.88 9.88 -0.63
C LEU A 32 -32.14 10.19 0.68
N VAL A 33 -30.82 10.09 0.66
CA VAL A 33 -29.94 10.35 1.81
C VAL A 33 -28.94 11.45 1.47
N ASP A 34 -29.04 12.59 2.16
CA ASP A 34 -28.18 13.77 2.00
C ASP A 34 -27.82 14.14 0.54
N PRO A 35 -28.81 14.35 -0.35
CA PRO A 35 -28.53 14.62 -1.78
C PRO A 35 -27.72 15.91 -2.00
N LYS A 36 -27.86 16.88 -1.07
CA LYS A 36 -27.12 18.15 -1.10
C LYS A 36 -25.70 18.04 -0.56
N ARG A 37 -25.27 16.85 -0.11
CA ARG A 37 -23.94 16.59 0.48
C ARG A 37 -23.59 17.58 1.60
N THR A 38 -24.57 17.90 2.44
CA THR A 38 -24.42 18.86 3.53
C THR A 38 -23.57 18.31 4.67
N PHE A 39 -23.57 16.99 4.85
CA PHE A 39 -22.78 16.32 5.87
C PHE A 39 -21.37 15.96 5.37
N MET A 40 -21.25 15.47 4.14
CA MET A 40 -19.96 15.14 3.51
C MET A 40 -19.86 15.73 2.10
N SER A 41 -19.35 16.95 2.01
CA SER A 41 -19.17 17.71 0.75
C SER A 41 -17.95 17.27 -0.07
N ILE A 42 -17.75 15.96 -0.21
CA ILE A 42 -16.65 15.37 -0.98
C ILE A 42 -17.17 14.35 -1.98
N SER A 43 -16.39 14.09 -3.03
CA SER A 43 -16.68 13.07 -4.04
C SER A 43 -15.47 12.16 -4.27
N GLY A 44 -15.73 10.94 -4.73
CA GLY A 44 -14.66 10.02 -5.12
C GLY A 44 -13.78 10.58 -6.26
N ALA A 45 -14.32 11.43 -7.13
CA ALA A 45 -13.55 12.09 -8.18
C ALA A 45 -12.51 13.07 -7.60
N GLN A 46 -12.92 13.93 -6.66
CA GLN A 46 -12.04 14.87 -5.98
C GLN A 46 -10.93 14.16 -5.18
N ILE A 47 -11.27 13.04 -4.52
CA ILE A 47 -10.28 12.22 -3.80
C ILE A 47 -9.24 11.67 -4.79
N ARG A 48 -9.66 11.12 -5.94
CA ARG A 48 -8.71 10.57 -6.93
C ARG A 48 -7.81 11.64 -7.55
N GLU A 49 -8.33 12.85 -7.74
CA GLU A 49 -7.56 13.97 -8.29
C GLU A 49 -6.50 14.48 -7.30
N ASN A 50 -6.87 14.63 -6.02
CA ASN A 50 -5.99 15.14 -4.97
C ASN A 50 -6.09 14.35 -3.65
N PRO A 51 -5.58 13.10 -3.59
CA PRO A 51 -5.78 12.22 -2.43
C PRO A 51 -5.22 12.80 -1.13
N PHE A 52 -4.07 13.49 -1.21
CA PHE A 52 -3.38 14.04 -0.04
C PHE A 52 -4.10 15.23 0.61
N ARG A 53 -4.93 15.94 -0.17
CA ARG A 53 -5.77 17.04 0.31
C ARG A 53 -6.96 16.52 1.11
N TYR A 54 -7.51 15.38 0.70
CA TYR A 54 -8.72 14.78 1.27
C TYR A 54 -8.42 13.53 2.10
N TRP A 55 -7.19 13.40 2.61
CA TRP A 55 -6.69 12.18 3.26
C TRP A 55 -7.55 11.69 4.42
N GLU A 56 -8.14 12.61 5.19
CA GLU A 56 -9.02 12.29 6.33
C GLU A 56 -10.37 11.69 5.91
N TYR A 57 -10.80 11.90 4.65
CA TYR A 57 -12.01 11.32 4.09
C TYR A 57 -11.81 9.94 3.47
N ILE A 58 -10.56 9.47 3.36
CA ILE A 58 -10.23 8.17 2.77
C ILE A 58 -10.26 7.11 3.88
N PRO A 59 -11.08 6.05 3.76
CA PRO A 59 -11.06 4.94 4.71
C PRO A 59 -9.67 4.30 4.82
N THR A 60 -9.32 3.82 6.01
CA THR A 60 -8.00 3.25 6.31
C THR A 60 -7.63 2.10 5.38
N GLU A 61 -8.61 1.30 4.96
CA GLU A 61 -8.47 0.17 4.04
C GLU A 61 -8.14 0.61 2.60
N VAL A 62 -8.50 1.84 2.25
CA VAL A 62 -8.34 2.41 0.90
C VAL A 62 -7.11 3.32 0.82
N LYS A 63 -6.64 3.89 1.94
CA LYS A 63 -5.42 4.70 2.02
C LYS A 63 -4.21 4.06 1.31
N PRO A 64 -3.93 2.74 1.43
CA PRO A 64 -2.80 2.10 0.76
C PRO A 64 -2.72 2.32 -0.75
N PHE A 65 -3.86 2.45 -1.44
CA PHE A 65 -3.91 2.71 -2.88
C PHE A 65 -3.44 4.11 -3.27
N PHE A 66 -3.42 5.05 -2.31
CA PHE A 66 -3.04 6.44 -2.52
C PHE A 66 -1.72 6.82 -1.83
N VAL A 67 -1.13 5.92 -1.02
CA VAL A 67 0.18 6.14 -0.41
C VAL A 67 1.24 6.22 -1.50
N ARG A 68 2.15 7.19 -1.38
CA ARG A 68 3.36 7.25 -2.22
C ARG A 68 4.52 6.53 -1.53
N THR A 69 5.15 5.60 -2.23
CA THR A 69 6.37 4.92 -1.76
C THR A 69 7.61 5.66 -2.24
N VAL A 70 8.53 5.98 -1.32
CA VAL A 70 9.82 6.61 -1.61
C VAL A 70 10.93 5.66 -1.17
N ALA A 71 11.60 5.03 -2.13
CA ALA A 71 12.75 4.17 -1.87
C ALA A 71 14.05 4.97 -1.87
N ILE A 72 14.89 4.74 -0.86
CA ILE A 72 16.21 5.37 -0.72
C ILE A 72 17.28 4.33 -1.03
N LEU A 73 18.03 4.58 -2.11
CA LEU A 73 19.07 3.68 -2.60
C LEU A 73 20.46 4.27 -2.33
N GLY A 74 21.44 3.42 -2.09
CA GLY A 74 22.82 3.84 -1.91
C GLY A 74 23.69 2.77 -1.28
N GLY A 75 24.99 3.06 -1.17
CA GLY A 75 25.99 2.12 -0.66
C GLY A 75 25.67 1.59 0.74
N GLU A 76 26.20 0.42 1.05
CA GLU A 76 26.13 -0.15 2.39
C GLU A 76 26.79 0.80 3.40
N SER A 77 26.25 0.86 4.63
CA SER A 77 26.77 1.71 5.72
C SER A 77 26.82 3.24 5.45
N SER A 78 26.13 3.73 4.40
CA SER A 78 26.09 5.17 4.05
C SER A 78 25.07 6.00 4.86
N GLY A 79 24.47 5.44 5.92
CA GLY A 79 23.50 6.14 6.78
C GLY A 79 22.05 6.15 6.27
N LYS A 80 21.71 5.35 5.25
CA LYS A 80 20.35 5.25 4.68
C LYS A 80 19.29 4.93 5.73
N SER A 81 19.51 3.91 6.55
CA SER A 81 18.57 3.49 7.60
C SER A 81 18.31 4.62 8.59
N THR A 82 19.33 5.40 8.95
CA THR A 82 19.19 6.59 9.79
C THR A 82 18.37 7.68 9.11
N LEU A 83 18.60 7.91 7.81
CA LEU A 83 17.85 8.89 7.03
C LEU A 83 16.38 8.49 6.88
N VAL A 84 16.11 7.24 6.50
CA VAL A 84 14.76 6.66 6.36
C VAL A 84 13.98 6.81 7.66
N ASN A 85 14.57 6.44 8.80
CA ASN A 85 13.92 6.57 10.11
C ASN A 85 13.66 8.04 10.49
N LYS A 86 14.62 8.93 10.23
CA LYS A 86 14.43 10.37 10.50
C LYS A 86 13.31 10.97 9.65
N LEU A 87 13.25 10.61 8.36
CA LEU A 87 12.19 11.06 7.47
C LEU A 87 10.83 10.54 7.92
N ALA A 88 10.72 9.25 8.25
CA ALA A 88 9.48 8.66 8.76
C ALA A 88 8.96 9.42 9.99
N ASN A 89 9.85 9.74 10.94
CA ASN A 89 9.49 10.51 12.14
C ASN A 89 9.07 11.95 11.83
N ILE A 90 9.80 12.67 10.97
CA ILE A 90 9.48 14.07 10.61
C ILE A 90 8.14 14.17 9.88
N PHE A 91 7.85 13.23 8.98
CA PHE A 91 6.60 13.17 8.23
C PHE A 91 5.46 12.47 8.98
N ASN A 92 5.70 12.03 10.22
CA ASN A 92 4.77 11.25 11.04
C ASN A 92 4.14 10.10 10.24
N THR A 93 4.99 9.26 9.68
CA THR A 93 4.62 8.14 8.83
C THR A 93 5.50 6.92 9.11
N THR A 94 5.29 5.84 8.38
CA THR A 94 5.98 4.58 8.53
C THR A 94 7.20 4.47 7.61
N SER A 95 8.07 3.52 7.95
CA SER A 95 9.15 3.10 7.07
C SER A 95 9.29 1.57 7.04
N ALA A 96 9.83 1.07 5.94
CA ALA A 96 10.25 -0.31 5.78
C ALA A 96 11.77 -0.37 5.80
N TRP A 97 12.33 -1.19 6.70
CA TRP A 97 13.78 -1.38 6.81
C TRP A 97 14.25 -2.43 5.80
N GLU A 98 15.56 -2.48 5.54
CA GLU A 98 16.15 -3.49 4.67
C GLU A 98 16.07 -4.88 5.32
N TYR A 99 15.21 -5.75 4.79
CA TYR A 99 15.02 -7.09 5.35
C TYR A 99 16.27 -7.98 5.26
N GLY A 100 17.16 -7.74 4.29
CA GLY A 100 18.40 -8.51 4.16
C GLY A 100 19.27 -8.46 5.42
N ARG A 101 19.31 -7.31 6.10
CA ARG A 101 20.05 -7.14 7.36
C ARG A 101 19.47 -8.00 8.48
N ASP A 102 18.14 -8.01 8.60
CA ASP A 102 17.45 -8.84 9.59
C ASP A 102 17.63 -10.33 9.28
N TYR A 103 17.57 -10.72 8.00
CA TYR A 103 17.74 -12.11 7.56
C TYR A 103 19.14 -12.63 7.89
N VAL A 104 20.20 -11.88 7.58
CA VAL A 104 21.59 -12.26 7.91
C VAL A 104 21.75 -12.45 9.42
N PHE A 105 21.24 -11.53 10.21
CA PHE A 105 21.39 -11.61 11.67
C PHE A 105 20.60 -12.78 12.27
N SER A 106 19.36 -12.99 11.83
CA SER A 106 18.45 -13.98 12.43
C SER A 106 18.65 -15.40 11.90
N HIS A 107 18.95 -15.59 10.61
CA HIS A 107 19.02 -16.91 9.96
C HIS A 107 20.45 -17.37 9.67
N LEU A 108 21.40 -16.44 9.54
CA LEU A 108 22.80 -16.75 9.20
C LEU A 108 23.78 -16.45 10.35
N GLY A 109 23.27 -16.09 11.52
CA GLY A 109 24.10 -15.81 12.70
C GLY A 109 24.99 -14.57 12.57
N GLY A 110 24.66 -13.66 11.65
CA GLY A 110 25.42 -12.43 11.42
C GLY A 110 26.56 -12.54 10.40
N ASP A 111 26.75 -13.68 9.74
CA ASP A 111 27.77 -13.84 8.71
C ASP A 111 27.18 -13.57 7.31
N GLU A 112 27.53 -12.43 6.71
CA GLU A 112 27.12 -12.07 5.36
C GLU A 112 27.71 -13.01 4.29
N ILE A 113 28.82 -13.69 4.58
CA ILE A 113 29.46 -14.65 3.67
C ILE A 113 28.64 -15.94 3.56
N ALA A 114 27.78 -16.22 4.55
CA ALA A 114 26.90 -17.38 4.54
C ALA A 114 25.67 -17.19 3.63
N LEU A 115 25.48 -16.00 3.05
CA LEU A 115 24.32 -15.69 2.22
C LEU A 115 24.47 -16.36 0.85
N GLN A 116 23.54 -17.26 0.50
CA GLN A 116 23.59 -18.01 -0.74
C GLN A 116 22.59 -17.47 -1.77
N TYR A 117 22.79 -17.81 -3.05
CA TYR A 117 21.85 -17.44 -4.12
C TYR A 117 20.38 -17.75 -3.78
N SER A 118 20.10 -18.89 -3.14
CA SER A 118 18.74 -19.32 -2.76
C SER A 118 18.08 -18.47 -1.67
N ASP A 119 18.85 -17.67 -0.93
CA ASP A 119 18.30 -16.82 0.13
C ASP A 119 17.77 -15.49 -0.38
N TYR A 120 18.23 -15.03 -1.55
CA TYR A 120 17.77 -13.78 -2.14
C TYR A 120 16.27 -13.77 -2.44
N ASP A 121 15.67 -14.91 -2.80
CA ASP A 121 14.21 -15.03 -3.00
C ASP A 121 13.44 -14.80 -1.70
N LYS A 122 13.93 -15.36 -0.59
CA LYS A 122 13.34 -15.19 0.74
C LYS A 122 13.52 -13.75 1.22
N ILE A 123 14.69 -13.15 0.97
CA ILE A 123 14.98 -11.77 1.32
C ILE A 123 14.05 -10.82 0.56
N ALA A 124 13.85 -11.04 -0.74
CA ALA A 124 12.91 -10.26 -1.54
C ALA A 124 11.47 -10.40 -1.02
N LEU A 125 11.03 -11.61 -0.68
CA LEU A 125 9.69 -11.82 -0.12
C LEU A 125 9.51 -11.11 1.23
N GLY A 126 10.46 -11.24 2.14
CA GLY A 126 10.42 -10.56 3.44
C GLY A 126 10.43 -9.04 3.30
N HIS A 127 11.23 -8.52 2.36
CA HIS A 127 11.25 -7.08 2.05
C HIS A 127 9.92 -6.60 1.48
N ALA A 128 9.27 -7.38 0.61
CA ALA A 128 7.93 -7.06 0.11
C ALA A 128 6.90 -6.97 1.25
N GLN A 129 6.95 -7.91 2.21
CA GLN A 129 6.07 -7.87 3.38
C GLN A 129 6.32 -6.61 4.22
N TYR A 130 7.57 -6.23 4.46
CA TYR A 130 7.89 -5.00 5.19
C TYR A 130 7.35 -3.75 4.48
N ILE A 131 7.45 -3.69 3.15
CA ILE A 131 6.87 -2.60 2.34
C ILE A 131 5.35 -2.58 2.47
N ASP A 132 4.68 -3.72 2.35
CA ASP A 132 3.22 -3.80 2.45
C ASP A 132 2.73 -3.34 3.83
N PHE A 133 3.41 -3.75 4.90
CA PHE A 133 3.14 -3.29 6.26
C PHE A 133 3.36 -1.78 6.40
N ALA A 134 4.47 -1.25 5.88
CA ALA A 134 4.73 0.19 5.91
C ALA A 134 3.63 0.95 5.17
N VAL A 135 3.29 0.55 3.93
CA VAL A 135 2.24 1.18 3.12
C VAL A 135 0.87 1.13 3.80
N LYS A 136 0.54 0.00 4.44
CA LYS A 136 -0.75 -0.19 5.13
C LYS A 136 -1.00 0.86 6.22
N TYR A 137 0.05 1.22 6.95
CA TYR A 137 -0.03 2.13 8.10
C TYR A 137 0.55 3.52 7.82
N ALA A 138 1.01 3.77 6.59
CA ALA A 138 1.62 5.03 6.19
C ALA A 138 0.63 6.19 6.21
N ASN A 139 1.14 7.35 6.61
CA ASN A 139 0.46 8.62 6.45
C ASN A 139 0.96 9.31 5.18
N LYS A 140 0.21 9.18 4.08
CA LYS A 140 0.46 9.73 2.74
C LYS A 140 1.70 9.20 2.01
N VAL A 141 2.81 9.00 2.72
CA VAL A 141 4.11 8.59 2.15
C VAL A 141 4.70 7.47 2.99
N ALA A 142 5.24 6.43 2.37
CA ALA A 142 6.02 5.38 3.05
C ALA A 142 7.48 5.45 2.59
N PHE A 143 8.43 5.45 3.52
CA PHE A 143 9.86 5.45 3.18
C PHE A 143 10.43 4.03 3.23
N ILE A 144 11.16 3.63 2.21
CA ILE A 144 11.70 2.27 2.07
C ILE A 144 13.23 2.37 2.04
N ASP A 145 13.88 1.66 2.95
CA ASP A 145 15.34 1.47 2.94
C ASP A 145 15.67 0.33 1.97
N THR A 146 16.34 0.64 0.86
CA THR A 146 16.64 -0.28 -0.25
C THR A 146 15.45 -0.71 -1.11
N ASP A 147 15.73 -1.15 -2.33
CA ASP A 147 14.74 -1.74 -3.24
C ASP A 147 15.21 -3.08 -3.81
N PHE A 148 14.30 -3.74 -4.53
CA PHE A 148 14.59 -5.02 -5.18
C PHE A 148 15.70 -4.93 -6.24
N VAL A 149 15.92 -3.74 -6.82
CA VAL A 149 17.04 -3.53 -7.76
C VAL A 149 18.37 -3.63 -7.01
N THR A 150 18.44 -3.07 -5.81
CA THR A 150 19.63 -3.16 -4.94
C THR A 150 19.89 -4.61 -4.52
N THR A 151 18.86 -5.36 -4.11
CA THR A 151 18.98 -6.79 -3.82
C THR A 151 19.46 -7.58 -5.05
N GLN A 152 18.95 -7.27 -6.24
CA GLN A 152 19.40 -7.91 -7.48
C GLN A 152 20.85 -7.53 -7.84
N ALA A 153 21.26 -6.29 -7.59
CA ALA A 153 22.63 -5.83 -7.82
C ALA A 153 23.63 -6.57 -6.94
N PHE A 154 23.29 -6.82 -5.67
CA PHE A 154 24.09 -7.64 -4.77
C PHE A 154 24.21 -9.09 -5.24
N CYS A 155 23.10 -9.71 -5.61
CA CYS A 155 23.09 -11.07 -6.16
C CYS A 155 24.00 -11.19 -7.40
N LYS A 156 23.94 -10.23 -8.33
CA LYS A 156 24.81 -10.22 -9.52
C LYS A 156 26.28 -10.03 -9.17
N LYS A 157 26.58 -9.19 -8.18
CA LYS A 157 27.95 -8.88 -7.77
C LYS A 157 28.64 -10.06 -7.08
N TYR A 158 27.94 -10.76 -6.18
CA TYR A 158 28.53 -11.80 -5.36
C TYR A 158 28.34 -13.21 -5.95
N GLU A 159 27.22 -13.50 -6.59
CA GLU A 159 26.91 -14.83 -7.15
C GLU A 159 27.11 -14.91 -8.67
N GLY A 160 27.26 -13.77 -9.36
CA GLY A 160 27.29 -13.72 -10.83
C GLY A 160 25.94 -14.08 -11.50
N LEU A 161 24.89 -14.27 -10.70
CA LEU A 161 23.56 -14.69 -11.14
C LEU A 161 22.53 -13.58 -10.93
N SER A 162 21.41 -13.65 -11.67
CA SER A 162 20.27 -12.73 -11.49
C SER A 162 19.11 -13.48 -10.86
N ILE A 163 18.44 -12.86 -9.89
CA ILE A 163 17.17 -13.34 -9.33
C ILE A 163 16.13 -13.31 -10.45
N ARG A 164 15.47 -14.46 -10.72
CA ARG A 164 14.49 -14.62 -11.81
C ARG A 164 13.04 -14.66 -11.33
N SER A 165 12.81 -14.81 -10.03
CA SER A 165 11.53 -15.17 -9.42
C SER A 165 10.61 -13.99 -9.10
N CYS A 166 11.14 -12.76 -8.97
CA CYS A 166 10.36 -11.60 -8.56
C CYS A 166 9.67 -10.92 -9.76
N ARG A 167 8.72 -11.61 -10.39
CA ARG A 167 7.73 -10.96 -11.28
C ARG A 167 6.54 -10.56 -10.42
N ARG A 168 6.27 -9.25 -10.35
CA ARG A 168 4.97 -8.73 -9.89
C ARG A 168 3.87 -9.16 -10.85
#